data_AF-A0A553NZE9-F1
#
_entry.id   AF-A0A553NZE9-F1
#
_cell.length_a   1.000
_cell.length_b   1.000
_cell.length_c   1.000
_cell.angle_alpha   90.00
_cell.angle_beta   90.00
_cell.angle_gamma   90.00
#
_symmetry.space_group_name_H-M   'P 1'
#
loop_
_entity.id
_entity.type
_entity.pdbx_description
1 polymer ?
#
loop_
_entity_poly.entity_id
_entity_poly.type
_entity_poly.pdbx_seq_one_letter_code
_entity_poly.pdbx_strand_id
1 'polypeptide(L)'
;MVLTIVVCISTILVFDVSCLPNGAHPNACVDMVPGHIPNQATGPAPFQIRAMPMNNGQVMVHVNATSDVDFKGFMIMAKDESSQERGHGYFIATPDSKKIARHMNCEGFPKSCNDPAACQGTANALTHSSNEFKKSVTAVWTPPTQMSGHDIIFVATVVVKFDTWYEGLASNSVLV
;
A
#
# COMPACT_ATOMS: atom_id res chain seq x y z
N MET A 1 30.64 -48.25 38.75
CA MET A 1 29.27 -47.70 38.61
C MET A 1 29.42 -46.23 38.26
N VAL A 2 29.44 -45.89 36.97
CA VAL A 2 29.63 -44.51 36.50
C VAL A 2 28.26 -44.00 36.06
N LEU A 3 27.73 -43.02 36.79
CA LEU A 3 26.42 -42.42 36.56
C LEU A 3 26.55 -41.34 35.49
N THR A 4 26.04 -41.60 34.28
CA THR A 4 26.04 -40.65 33.18
C THR A 4 24.81 -39.74 33.30
N ILE A 5 25.01 -38.47 33.64
CA ILE A 5 23.93 -37.46 33.68
C ILE A 5 23.72 -36.97 32.25
N VAL A 6 22.57 -37.33 31.66
CA VAL A 6 22.13 -36.79 30.37
C VAL A 6 21.48 -35.43 30.62
N VAL A 7 22.17 -34.36 30.27
CA VAL A 7 21.62 -33.00 30.29
C VAL A 7 20.87 -32.79 28.96
N CYS A 8 19.54 -32.84 29.02
CA CYS A 8 18.69 -32.47 27.89
C CYS A 8 18.70 -30.94 27.71
N ILE A 9 19.52 -30.46 26.77
CA ILE A 9 19.51 -29.07 26.33
C ILE A 9 18.29 -28.91 25.41
N SER A 10 17.17 -28.44 25.98
CA SER A 10 15.99 -28.05 25.22
C SER A 10 16.29 -26.75 24.46
N THR A 11 16.65 -26.88 23.19
CA THR A 11 16.76 -25.76 22.25
C THR A 11 15.38 -25.15 21.99
N ILE A 12 15.10 -24.00 22.61
CA ILE A 12 13.94 -23.17 22.29
C ILE A 12 14.14 -22.63 20.87
N LEU A 13 13.34 -23.12 19.93
CA LEU A 13 13.20 -22.54 18.58
C LEU A 13 12.48 -21.19 18.74
N VAL A 14 13.26 -20.11 18.81
CA VAL A 14 12.74 -18.75 18.71
C VAL A 14 12.36 -18.56 17.24
N PHE A 15 11.07 -18.68 16.93
CA PHE A 15 10.56 -18.23 15.64
C PHE A 15 10.68 -16.70 15.63
N ASP A 16 11.62 -16.17 14.83
CA ASP A 16 11.62 -14.76 14.48
C ASP A 16 10.31 -14.46 13.74
N VAL A 17 9.33 -13.92 14.47
CA VAL A 17 8.16 -13.29 13.86
C VAL A 17 8.69 -12.03 13.19
N SER A 18 8.98 -12.16 11.90
CA SER A 18 9.37 -11.04 11.05
C SER A 18 8.18 -10.08 10.97
N CYS A 19 8.07 -9.15 11.91
CA CYS A 19 7.22 -7.97 11.81
C CYS A 19 7.76 -7.14 10.64
N LEU A 20 7.34 -7.45 9.41
CA LEU A 20 7.90 -6.87 8.18
C LEU A 20 7.76 -5.34 8.25
N PRO A 21 8.83 -4.57 8.51
CA PRO A 21 8.77 -3.12 8.49
C PRO A 21 8.75 -2.57 7.04
N ASN A 22 8.60 -3.47 6.06
CA ASN A 22 9.00 -3.29 4.66
C ASN A 22 7.81 -3.29 3.68
N GLY A 23 6.60 -3.02 4.18
CA GLY A 23 5.40 -2.87 3.36
C GLY A 23 4.39 -4.02 3.46
N ALA A 24 3.22 -3.80 2.87
CA ALA A 24 2.14 -4.78 2.80
C ALA A 24 2.50 -5.98 1.91
N HIS A 25 1.90 -7.12 2.20
CA HIS A 25 1.99 -8.32 1.36
C HIS A 25 1.12 -8.14 0.09
N PRO A 26 1.52 -8.65 -1.09
CA PRO A 26 0.72 -8.59 -2.33
C PRO A 26 -0.76 -8.96 -2.19
N ASN A 27 -1.08 -9.95 -1.34
CA ASN A 27 -2.45 -10.42 -1.13
C ASN A 27 -3.33 -9.39 -0.40
N ALA A 28 -2.73 -8.40 0.28
CA ALA A 28 -3.47 -7.29 0.89
C ALA A 28 -4.20 -6.43 -0.16
N CYS A 29 -3.88 -6.56 -1.45
CA CYS A 29 -4.66 -5.91 -2.51
C CYS A 29 -6.10 -6.42 -2.62
N VAL A 30 -6.43 -7.57 -2.01
CA VAL A 30 -7.78 -8.14 -2.04
C VAL A 30 -8.78 -7.31 -1.27
N ASP A 31 -8.43 -6.96 -0.05
CA ASP A 31 -9.33 -6.30 0.90
C ASP A 31 -8.79 -4.94 1.39
N MET A 32 -7.51 -4.63 1.13
CA MET A 32 -6.79 -3.49 1.68
C MET A 32 -6.71 -3.50 3.22
N VAL A 33 -6.80 -4.69 3.84
CA VAL A 33 -6.85 -4.87 5.30
C VAL A 33 -5.49 -5.36 5.82
N PRO A 34 -4.91 -4.72 6.85
CA PRO A 34 -3.76 -5.26 7.57
C PRO A 34 -4.09 -6.60 8.27
N GLY A 35 -3.31 -7.66 8.00
CA GLY A 35 -3.65 -9.04 8.35
C GLY A 35 -2.99 -9.62 9.61
N HIS A 36 -3.29 -9.08 10.80
CA HIS A 36 -2.66 -9.57 12.04
C HIS A 36 -3.52 -9.51 13.29
N ILE A 37 -4.27 -8.43 13.53
CA ILE A 37 -5.18 -8.27 14.69
C ILE A 37 -6.45 -7.52 14.29
N PRO A 38 -7.47 -7.39 15.15
CA PRO A 38 -8.64 -6.56 14.89
C PRO A 38 -8.33 -5.06 14.97
N ASN A 39 -8.97 -4.27 14.10
CA ASN A 39 -8.84 -2.82 14.09
C ASN A 39 -9.43 -2.18 15.36
N GLN A 40 -8.72 -1.23 15.94
CA GLN A 40 -9.16 -0.43 17.10
C GLN A 40 -9.43 1.03 16.74
N ALA A 41 -9.32 1.42 15.46
CA ALA A 41 -9.67 2.77 15.04
C ALA A 41 -11.15 3.06 15.29
N THR A 42 -11.44 4.27 15.77
CA THR A 42 -12.80 4.74 16.02
C THR A 42 -12.96 6.15 15.48
N GLY A 43 -14.18 6.50 15.06
CA GLY A 43 -14.48 7.82 14.52
C GLY A 43 -13.94 8.06 13.11
N PRO A 44 -14.02 9.31 12.61
CA PRO A 44 -13.57 9.65 11.28
C PRO A 44 -12.05 9.58 11.16
N ALA A 45 -11.57 9.20 9.98
CA ALA A 45 -10.14 9.13 9.70
C ALA A 45 -9.50 10.53 9.75
N PRO A 46 -8.39 10.73 10.49
CA PRO A 46 -7.63 11.97 10.49
C PRO A 46 -6.68 12.08 9.29
N PHE A 47 -7.08 11.51 8.15
CA PHE A 47 -6.29 11.41 6.93
C PHE A 47 -7.16 11.68 5.71
N GLN A 48 -6.55 12.19 4.65
CA GLN A 48 -7.20 12.36 3.36
C GLN A 48 -6.28 11.88 2.24
N ILE A 49 -6.88 11.40 1.16
CA ILE A 49 -6.20 11.16 -0.11
C ILE A 49 -6.74 12.13 -1.16
N ARG A 50 -5.86 12.66 -2.02
CA ARG A 50 -6.21 13.56 -3.13
C ARG A 50 -5.50 13.13 -4.39
N ALA A 51 -6.19 13.30 -5.52
CA ALA A 51 -5.68 12.99 -6.84
C ALA A 51 -5.69 14.25 -7.71
N MET A 52 -4.53 14.57 -8.30
CA MET A 52 -4.33 15.78 -9.09
C MET A 52 -3.85 15.38 -10.49
N PRO A 53 -4.68 15.56 -11.54
CA PRO A 53 -4.24 15.28 -12.90
C PRO A 53 -3.07 16.19 -13.30
N MET A 54 -2.14 15.64 -14.07
CA MET A 54 -0.97 16.32 -14.61
C MET A 54 -1.10 16.46 -16.13
N ASN A 55 -0.48 17.50 -16.70
CA ASN A 55 -0.59 17.81 -18.14
C ASN A 55 -0.07 16.70 -19.08
N ASN A 56 0.66 15.71 -18.55
CA ASN A 56 1.21 14.57 -19.30
C ASN A 56 0.38 13.29 -19.15
N GLY A 57 -0.86 13.39 -18.66
CA GLY A 57 -1.76 12.25 -18.44
C GLY A 57 -1.45 11.42 -17.19
N GLN A 58 -0.42 11.78 -16.42
CA GLN A 58 -0.16 11.17 -15.12
C GLN A 58 -1.06 11.80 -14.04
N VAL A 59 -1.15 11.14 -12.89
CA VAL A 59 -1.88 11.64 -11.73
C VAL A 59 -0.94 11.71 -10.54
N MET A 60 -0.85 12.88 -9.92
CA MET A 60 -0.18 13.03 -8.63
C MET A 60 -1.15 12.66 -7.51
N VAL A 61 -0.78 11.66 -6.72
CA VAL A 61 -1.58 11.10 -5.63
C VAL A 61 -0.92 11.46 -4.32
N HIS A 62 -1.70 11.99 -3.39
CA HIS A 62 -1.21 12.51 -2.14
C HIS A 62 -2.05 12.02 -0.97
N VAL A 63 -1.41 11.40 0.03
CA VAL A 63 -2.06 11.02 1.29
C VAL A 63 -1.47 11.88 2.40
N ASN A 64 -2.32 12.55 3.16
CA ASN A 64 -1.94 13.49 4.22
C ASN A 64 -2.69 13.26 5.51
N ALA A 65 -2.02 13.51 6.63
CA ALA A 65 -2.67 13.82 7.90
C ALA A 65 -3.47 15.13 7.79
N THR A 66 -4.69 15.13 8.30
CA THR A 66 -5.55 16.32 8.42
C THR A 66 -5.59 16.88 9.85
N SER A 67 -4.84 16.24 10.75
CA SER A 67 -4.67 16.62 12.16
C SER A 67 -3.21 16.38 12.56
N ASP A 68 -2.90 16.52 13.86
CA ASP A 68 -1.57 16.23 14.40
C ASP A 68 -1.26 14.73 14.57
N VAL A 69 -2.14 13.85 14.09
CA VAL A 69 -1.91 12.39 14.10
C VAL A 69 -1.07 11.98 12.90
N ASP A 70 0.15 11.51 13.17
CA ASP A 70 1.05 10.92 12.17
C ASP A 70 0.69 9.45 11.88
N PHE A 71 1.11 8.94 10.73
CA PHE A 71 0.93 7.53 10.35
C PHE A 71 2.26 6.82 10.09
N LYS A 72 2.29 5.51 10.30
CA LYS A 72 3.47 4.65 10.09
C LYS A 72 3.37 3.82 8.82
N GLY A 73 2.19 3.33 8.50
CA GLY A 73 1.96 2.49 7.33
C GLY A 73 0.93 3.09 6.40
N PHE A 74 1.01 2.73 5.14
CA PHE A 74 -0.03 3.00 4.17
C PHE A 74 0.00 1.96 3.06
N MET A 75 -1.12 1.85 2.35
CA MET A 75 -1.27 1.16 1.08
C MET A 75 -2.18 1.98 0.18
N ILE A 76 -1.82 2.15 -1.09
CA ILE A 76 -2.58 2.91 -2.10
C ILE A 76 -2.76 2.03 -3.34
N MET A 77 -3.98 2.05 -3.90
CA MET A 77 -4.30 1.44 -5.19
C MET A 77 -5.19 2.37 -6.01
N ALA A 78 -5.11 2.27 -7.33
CA ALA A 78 -6.11 2.84 -8.23
C ALA A 78 -7.34 1.93 -8.30
N LYS A 79 -8.50 2.49 -8.62
CA LYS A 79 -9.75 1.78 -8.98
C LYS A 79 -10.46 2.53 -10.08
N ASP A 80 -11.08 1.79 -10.98
CA ASP A 80 -12.09 2.36 -11.87
C ASP A 80 -13.31 2.74 -11.02
N GLU A 81 -13.78 3.99 -11.16
CA GLU A 81 -14.89 4.49 -10.35
C GLU A 81 -16.20 3.76 -10.67
N SER A 82 -16.43 3.40 -11.94
CA SER A 82 -17.67 2.79 -12.38
C SER A 82 -17.77 1.32 -12.00
N SER A 83 -16.72 0.53 -12.27
CA SER A 83 -16.72 -0.92 -12.03
C SER A 83 -16.25 -1.28 -10.63
N GLN A 84 -15.58 -0.35 -9.93
CA GLN A 84 -14.88 -0.59 -8.66
C GLN A 84 -13.77 -1.64 -8.75
N GLU A 85 -13.44 -2.08 -9.97
CA GLU A 85 -12.34 -2.99 -10.23
C GLU A 85 -11.02 -2.30 -9.90
N ARG A 86 -10.02 -3.10 -9.52
CA ARG A 86 -8.68 -2.59 -9.25
C ARG A 86 -8.15 -1.94 -10.52
N GLY A 87 -7.83 -0.66 -10.39
CA GLY A 87 -7.28 0.15 -11.45
C GLY A 87 -5.89 -0.37 -11.81
N HIS A 88 -5.60 -0.31 -13.10
CA HIS A 88 -4.32 -0.74 -13.63
C HIS A 88 -3.30 0.41 -13.57
N GLY A 89 -2.11 0.25 -14.15
CA GLY A 89 -1.06 1.29 -14.17
C GLY A 89 0.02 1.10 -13.11
N TYR A 90 0.93 2.06 -12.98
CA TYR A 90 2.08 1.94 -12.09
C TYR A 90 2.35 3.20 -11.27
N PHE A 91 2.78 3.00 -10.03
CA PHE A 91 3.16 4.05 -9.08
C PHE A 91 4.67 4.24 -9.00
N ILE A 92 5.09 5.50 -8.93
CA ILE A 92 6.45 5.93 -8.60
C ILE A 92 6.36 6.95 -7.47
N ALA A 93 7.00 6.66 -6.33
CA ALA A 93 7.09 7.61 -5.23
C ALA A 93 7.91 8.85 -5.64
N THR A 94 7.48 10.04 -5.22
CA THR A 94 8.25 11.27 -5.48
C THR A 94 9.60 11.25 -4.75
N PRO A 95 10.56 12.12 -5.10
CA PRO A 95 11.87 12.17 -4.43
C PRO A 95 11.80 12.28 -2.90
N ASP A 96 10.79 13.00 -2.38
CA ASP A 96 10.58 13.18 -0.94
C ASP A 96 10.00 11.93 -0.26
N SER A 97 9.24 11.13 -1.02
CA SER A 97 8.60 9.90 -0.53
C SER A 97 9.40 8.62 -0.82
N LYS A 98 10.43 8.68 -1.67
CA LYS A 98 11.16 7.47 -2.14
C LYS A 98 11.81 6.61 -1.05
N LYS A 99 12.12 7.21 0.11
CA LYS A 99 12.74 6.48 1.25
C LYS A 99 11.72 5.77 2.12
N ILE A 100 10.47 6.24 2.08
CA ILE A 100 9.39 5.83 2.97
C ILE A 100 8.27 5.08 2.25
N ALA A 101 8.35 5.02 0.92
CA ALA A 101 7.40 4.39 0.03
C ALA A 101 8.12 3.47 -0.96
N ARG A 102 7.47 2.35 -1.29
CA ARG A 102 7.87 1.44 -2.35
C ARG A 102 6.65 0.98 -3.13
N HIS A 103 6.87 0.61 -4.38
CA HIS A 103 5.84 -0.05 -5.17
C HIS A 103 5.68 -1.51 -4.75
N MET A 104 4.52 -2.06 -5.08
CA MET A 104 4.07 -3.42 -4.82
C MET A 104 3.39 -3.96 -6.09
N ASN A 105 3.42 -5.29 -6.24
CA ASN A 105 2.79 -6.00 -7.33
C ASN A 105 1.63 -6.82 -6.76
N CYS A 106 0.41 -6.31 -6.88
CA CYS A 106 -0.80 -7.04 -6.52
C CYS A 106 -0.93 -8.34 -7.31
N GLU A 107 -1.49 -9.36 -6.67
CA GLU A 107 -1.81 -10.63 -7.32
C GLU A 107 -2.95 -10.48 -8.34
N GLY A 108 -2.99 -11.40 -9.31
CA GLY A 108 -4.04 -11.46 -10.33
C GLY A 108 -3.78 -10.62 -11.59
N PHE A 109 -2.66 -9.90 -11.67
CA PHE A 109 -2.29 -9.12 -12.84
C PHE A 109 -1.14 -9.76 -13.64
N PRO A 110 -1.20 -9.76 -14.98
CA PRO A 110 -0.14 -10.30 -15.82
C PRO A 110 1.13 -9.46 -15.69
N LYS A 111 2.23 -10.10 -15.27
CA LYS A 111 3.56 -9.46 -15.15
C LYS A 111 4.23 -9.21 -16.51
N SER A 112 3.85 -9.99 -17.51
CA SER A 112 4.33 -9.90 -18.88
C SER A 112 3.17 -10.01 -19.85
N CYS A 113 3.31 -9.34 -20.98
CA CYS A 113 2.30 -9.19 -22.00
C CYS A 113 2.98 -8.69 -23.28
N ASN A 114 2.32 -8.85 -24.43
CA ASN A 114 2.92 -8.51 -25.72
C ASN A 114 3.10 -6.99 -25.91
N ASP A 115 2.23 -6.19 -25.30
CA ASP A 115 2.33 -4.73 -25.28
C ASP A 115 2.78 -4.26 -23.89
N PRO A 116 4.04 -3.86 -23.69
CA PRO A 116 4.54 -3.40 -22.39
C PRO A 116 3.73 -2.28 -21.74
N ALA A 117 3.02 -1.46 -22.51
CA ALA A 117 2.12 -0.42 -21.97
C ALA A 117 0.86 -1.01 -21.32
N ALA A 118 0.50 -2.24 -21.69
CA ALA A 118 -0.57 -3.03 -21.09
C ALA A 118 -0.10 -3.93 -19.94
N CYS A 119 1.20 -4.00 -19.64
CA CYS A 119 1.73 -4.87 -18.59
C CYS A 119 1.55 -4.20 -17.23
N GLN A 120 0.71 -4.81 -16.39
CA GLN A 120 0.18 -4.18 -15.18
C GLN A 120 0.36 -5.06 -13.94
N GLY A 121 1.16 -6.13 -14.05
CA GLY A 121 1.59 -6.95 -12.92
C GLY A 121 2.78 -6.36 -12.15
N THR A 122 3.25 -5.16 -12.51
CA THR A 122 4.37 -4.48 -11.82
C THR A 122 3.97 -3.09 -11.36
N ALA A 123 4.35 -2.77 -10.12
CA ALA A 123 4.17 -1.48 -9.47
C ALA A 123 2.73 -0.92 -9.42
N ASN A 124 1.71 -1.78 -9.49
CA ASN A 124 0.29 -1.42 -9.53
C ASN A 124 -0.33 -1.02 -8.18
N ALA A 125 0.47 -1.07 -7.11
CA ALA A 125 0.13 -0.51 -5.81
C ALA A 125 1.35 0.16 -5.17
N LEU A 126 1.10 1.03 -4.19
CA LEU A 126 2.14 1.65 -3.38
C LEU A 126 1.95 1.29 -1.92
N THR A 127 3.03 0.95 -1.22
CA THR A 127 3.02 0.69 0.23
C THR A 127 4.18 1.41 0.91
N HIS A 128 4.11 1.56 2.23
CA HIS A 128 5.25 2.00 3.03
C HIS A 128 6.47 1.06 2.86
N SER A 129 7.67 1.61 2.98
CA SER A 129 8.94 0.87 3.04
C SER A 129 9.68 1.01 4.37
N SER A 130 9.15 1.83 5.27
CA SER A 130 9.66 2.04 6.62
C SER A 130 8.49 2.24 7.59
N ASN A 131 8.70 1.96 8.87
CA ASN A 131 7.72 2.20 9.94
C ASN A 131 7.90 3.56 10.63
N GLU A 132 8.74 4.44 10.07
CA GLU A 132 8.93 5.80 10.57
C GLU A 132 7.62 6.60 10.49
N PHE A 133 7.45 7.58 11.37
CA PHE A 133 6.28 8.46 11.33
C PHE A 133 6.31 9.34 10.08
N LYS A 134 5.11 9.53 9.51
CA LYS A 134 4.88 10.28 8.28
C LYS A 134 3.68 11.19 8.51
N LYS A 135 3.79 12.42 7.99
CA LYS A 135 2.65 13.33 7.84
C LYS A 135 2.04 13.27 6.45
N SER A 136 2.84 12.88 5.46
CA SER A 136 2.44 12.84 4.06
C SER A 136 3.20 11.78 3.27
N VAL A 137 2.57 11.25 2.23
CA VAL A 137 3.23 10.52 1.16
C VAL A 137 2.69 11.00 -0.19
N THR A 138 3.58 11.11 -1.18
CA THR A 138 3.23 11.52 -2.54
C THR A 138 3.81 10.55 -3.54
N ALA A 139 3.01 10.21 -4.54
CA ALA A 139 3.43 9.41 -5.68
C ALA A 139 2.83 9.93 -6.97
N VAL A 140 3.48 9.60 -8.07
CA VAL A 140 2.94 9.76 -9.41
C VAL A 140 2.43 8.39 -9.86
N TRP A 141 1.19 8.34 -10.31
CA TRP A 141 0.61 7.18 -10.95
C TRP A 141 0.49 7.44 -12.45
N THR A 142 0.85 6.44 -13.25
CA THR A 142 0.73 6.52 -14.71
C THR A 142 -0.34 5.54 -15.17
N PRO A 143 -1.43 6.03 -15.81
CA PRO A 143 -2.43 5.16 -16.40
C PRO A 143 -1.83 4.37 -17.57
N PRO A 144 -2.29 3.15 -17.80
CA PRO A 144 -2.02 2.44 -19.03
C PRO A 144 -2.99 2.90 -20.13
N THR A 145 -2.59 2.79 -21.40
CA THR A 145 -3.29 3.42 -22.53
C THR A 145 -4.75 2.98 -22.68
N GLN A 146 -5.10 1.74 -22.32
CA GLN A 146 -6.46 1.22 -22.37
C GLN A 146 -7.43 1.83 -21.35
N MET A 147 -6.92 2.55 -20.34
CA MET A 147 -7.76 3.24 -19.36
C MET A 147 -8.07 4.69 -19.78
N SER A 148 -7.60 5.12 -20.95
CA SER A 148 -7.93 6.45 -21.46
C SER A 148 -9.44 6.61 -21.61
N GLY A 149 -10.00 7.69 -21.06
CA GLY A 149 -11.42 7.98 -20.97
C GLY A 149 -12.13 7.40 -19.75
N HIS A 150 -11.41 6.78 -18.81
CA HIS A 150 -12.00 6.23 -17.58
C HIS A 150 -11.89 7.20 -16.41
N ASP A 151 -12.88 7.19 -15.53
CA ASP A 151 -12.85 7.91 -14.26
C ASP A 151 -12.20 7.04 -13.18
N ILE A 152 -11.11 7.54 -12.61
CA ILE A 152 -10.26 6.80 -11.67
C ILE A 152 -10.28 7.43 -10.29
N ILE A 153 -10.48 6.59 -9.28
CA ILE A 153 -10.31 6.95 -7.87
C ILE A 153 -9.10 6.22 -7.29
N PHE A 154 -8.45 6.84 -6.30
CA PHE A 154 -7.38 6.22 -5.54
C PHE A 154 -7.89 5.89 -4.16
N VAL A 155 -7.76 4.63 -3.77
CA VAL A 155 -8.15 4.14 -2.46
C VAL A 155 -6.92 3.89 -1.60
N ALA A 156 -7.03 4.16 -0.30
CA ALA A 156 -5.96 3.97 0.64
C ALA A 156 -6.40 3.36 1.97
N THR A 157 -5.48 2.61 2.55
CA THR A 157 -5.49 2.24 3.97
C THR A 157 -4.30 2.90 4.64
N VAL A 158 -4.52 3.54 5.79
CA VAL A 158 -3.49 4.28 6.55
C VAL A 158 -3.40 3.73 7.97
N VAL A 159 -2.20 3.32 8.37
CA VAL A 159 -1.92 2.67 9.66
C VAL A 159 -1.22 3.65 10.59
N VAL A 160 -1.86 3.97 11.71
CA VAL A 160 -1.28 4.83 12.77
C VAL A 160 -0.29 4.03 13.62
N LYS A 161 -0.74 2.86 14.05
CA LYS A 161 0.03 1.88 14.83
C LYS A 161 -0.52 0.49 14.56
N PHE A 162 0.15 -0.53 15.10
CA PHE A 162 -0.12 -1.94 14.78
C PHE A 162 -1.62 -2.30 14.87
N ASP A 163 -2.35 -1.84 15.89
CA ASP A 163 -3.76 -2.14 16.11
C ASP A 163 -4.73 -1.05 15.64
N THR A 164 -4.27 -0.02 14.93
CA THR A 164 -5.11 1.15 14.60
C THR A 164 -4.84 1.62 13.18
N TRP A 165 -5.83 1.47 12.30
CA TRP A 165 -5.76 1.91 10.92
C TRP A 165 -7.12 2.35 10.38
N TYR A 166 -7.11 3.11 9.29
CA TYR A 166 -8.30 3.60 8.59
C TYR A 166 -8.26 3.11 7.16
N GLU A 167 -9.30 2.40 6.75
CA GLU A 167 -9.47 1.81 5.41
C GLU A 167 -10.45 2.67 4.59
N GLY A 168 -10.53 2.40 3.28
CA GLY A 168 -11.58 2.97 2.43
C GLY A 168 -11.47 4.48 2.23
N LEU A 169 -10.31 5.08 2.51
CA LEU A 169 -10.05 6.47 2.16
C LEU A 169 -10.04 6.56 0.63
N ALA A 170 -10.85 7.43 0.06
CA ALA A 170 -10.97 7.58 -1.39
C ALA A 170 -10.66 9.02 -1.82
N SER A 171 -9.95 9.18 -2.94
CA SER A 171 -9.68 10.47 -3.54
C SER A 171 -10.93 11.03 -4.23
N ASN A 172 -10.84 12.28 -4.68
CA ASN A 172 -11.67 12.73 -5.79
C ASN A 172 -11.43 11.85 -7.03
N SER A 173 -12.46 11.73 -7.87
CA SER A 173 -12.34 11.12 -9.19
C SER A 173 -11.52 11.98 -10.14
N VAL A 174 -10.79 11.32 -11.04
CA VAL A 174 -9.98 11.93 -12.09
C VAL A 174 -10.19 11.17 -13.39
N LEU A 175 -10.64 11.87 -14.43
CA LEU A 175 -10.67 11.35 -15.79
C LEU A 175 -9.24 11.25 -16.32
N VAL A 176 -8.85 10.06 -16.80
CA VAL A 176 -7.49 9.77 -17.30
C VAL A 176 -7.48 9.44 -18.78
#